data_AF-A0A4Y8D3C2-F1
#
_entry.id   AF-A0A4Y8D3C2-F1
#
_cell.length_a   1.000
_cell.length_b   1.000
_cell.length_c   1.000
_cell.angle_alpha   90.00
_cell.angle_beta   90.00
_cell.angle_gamma   90.00
#
_symmetry.space_group_name_H-M   'P 1'
#
loop_
_entity.id
_entity.type
_entity.pdbx_description
1 polymer ?
#
loop_
_entity_poly.entity_id
_entity_poly.type
_entity_poly.pdbx_seq_one_letter_code
_entity_poly.pdbx_strand_id
1 'polypeptide(L)'
;MAFIIIVTIVYFAFTAIQTARISKISKTAKTKEDPEAPKITEPPPPPKKLRCFRIQGIPIKTTIEHLKKELVDCLPMFQSDSHLTLTNSSSSKSTATINSVENLGEFLSRYTVDDNFFGVTPLFEGDNASVDIISVPGLGSHPIGSFKGKDGIWIRNFLPKDIPSARILAYKYNTSIINRNTKHSISDLAKAFLNTIRAFRSATQIIVTTIVIHFGILIINM
;
A
#
# COMPACT_ATOMS: atom_id res chain seq x y z
N MET A 1 19.16 11.08 -20.73
CA MET A 1 19.60 9.96 -19.86
C MET A 1 18.81 10.07 -18.57
N ALA A 2 17.96 9.10 -18.23
CA ALA A 2 17.21 9.12 -16.97
C ALA A 2 18.03 8.36 -15.91
N PHE A 3 18.46 9.04 -14.86
CA PHE A 3 19.16 8.43 -13.74
C PHE A 3 18.14 7.75 -12.80
N ILE A 4 18.51 6.59 -12.23
CA ILE A 4 17.76 5.93 -11.16
C ILE A 4 18.56 6.13 -9.87
N ILE A 5 17.96 6.81 -8.89
CA ILE A 5 18.54 6.97 -7.56
C ILE A 5 17.83 6.00 -6.62
N ILE A 6 18.57 5.10 -5.98
CA ILE A 6 18.03 4.17 -4.97
C ILE A 6 18.25 4.80 -3.60
N VAL A 7 17.17 5.08 -2.88
CA VAL A 7 17.21 5.58 -1.51
C VAL A 7 16.67 4.50 -0.59
N THR A 8 17.55 3.93 0.23
CA THR A 8 17.15 3.03 1.33
C THR A 8 16.77 3.90 2.53
N ILE A 9 15.46 3.99 2.81
CA ILE A 9 14.99 4.66 4.03
C ILE A 9 15.01 3.61 5.16
N VAL A 10 16.04 3.67 6.00
CA VAL A 10 16.04 2.96 7.29
C VAL A 10 15.31 3.86 8.29
N TYR A 11 13.99 3.69 8.44
CA TYR A 11 13.28 4.35 9.53
C TYR A 11 13.59 3.61 10.83
N PHE A 12 14.58 4.10 11.58
CA PHE A 12 14.83 3.68 12.96
C PHE A 12 13.62 4.10 13.80
N ALA A 13 12.68 3.17 14.04
CA ALA A 13 11.64 3.33 15.05
C ALA A 13 12.27 3.24 16.45
N PHE A 14 12.99 4.28 16.88
CA PHE A 14 13.70 4.33 18.16
C PHE A 14 13.17 5.42 19.09
N THR A 15 11.86 5.56 19.23
CA THR A 15 11.26 6.48 20.23
C THR A 15 9.93 5.99 20.82
N ALA A 16 9.75 4.67 21.02
CA ALA A 16 8.59 4.17 21.78
C ALA A 16 8.81 2.90 22.62
N ILE A 17 9.90 2.13 22.40
CA ILE A 17 10.08 0.83 23.04
C ILE A 17 10.70 0.94 24.46
N GLN A 18 11.36 2.05 24.81
CA GLN A 18 12.00 2.17 26.13
C GLN A 18 11.01 2.44 27.27
N THR A 19 9.85 3.04 27.01
CA THR A 19 8.89 3.40 28.07
C THR A 19 8.00 2.23 28.51
N ALA A 20 7.79 1.23 27.65
CA ALA A 20 6.92 0.08 27.95
C ALA A 20 7.62 -1.06 28.72
N ARG A 21 8.96 -1.08 28.73
CA ARG A 21 9.74 -2.18 29.34
C ARG A 21 9.99 -2.00 30.84
N ILE A 22 9.88 -0.77 31.35
CA ILE A 22 10.14 -0.45 32.77
C ILE A 22 8.88 -0.67 33.64
N SER A 23 7.67 -0.58 33.08
CA SER A 23 6.43 -0.68 33.87
C SER A 23 5.97 -2.12 34.19
N LYS A 24 6.57 -3.15 33.59
CA LYS A 24 6.13 -4.55 33.76
C LYS A 24 6.91 -5.37 34.81
N ILE A 25 7.88 -4.76 35.50
CA ILE A 25 8.63 -5.44 36.58
C ILE A 25 8.16 -4.87 37.93
N SER A 26 6.93 -5.16 38.33
CA SER A 26 6.55 -5.27 39.75
C SER A 26 5.13 -5.81 39.87
N LYS A 27 5.00 -7.10 40.23
CA LYS A 27 4.15 -7.60 41.31
C LYS A 27 4.10 -9.13 41.29
N THR A 28 4.48 -9.71 42.42
CA THR A 28 4.52 -11.13 42.73
C THR A 28 3.28 -11.53 43.54
N ALA A 29 2.67 -12.66 43.14
CA ALA A 29 1.90 -13.70 43.85
C ALA A 29 1.04 -13.41 45.10
N LYS A 30 -0.22 -13.92 45.09
CA LYS A 30 -0.67 -15.04 45.98
C LYS A 30 -2.07 -15.62 45.63
N THR A 31 -2.24 -16.85 46.13
CA THR A 31 -3.12 -18.02 45.90
C THR A 31 -4.63 -17.96 46.24
N LYS A 32 -5.44 -18.63 45.37
CA LYS A 32 -6.73 -19.38 45.47
C LYS A 32 -7.95 -18.85 46.25
N GLU A 33 -9.11 -18.88 45.58
CA GLU A 33 -10.31 -19.72 45.90
C GLU A 33 -11.30 -19.67 44.70
N ASP A 34 -12.00 -20.77 44.43
CA ASP A 34 -13.11 -20.91 43.46
C ASP A 34 -14.43 -20.82 44.25
N PRO A 35 -15.46 -20.08 43.78
CA PRO A 35 -16.51 -20.81 43.08
C PRO A 35 -17.19 -20.04 41.93
N GLU A 36 -17.67 -20.84 40.99
CA GLU A 36 -18.80 -20.63 40.08
C GLU A 36 -18.48 -20.03 38.69
N ALA A 37 -18.50 -20.93 37.69
CA ALA A 37 -18.16 -20.64 36.31
C ALA A 37 -19.11 -19.58 35.69
N PRO A 38 -18.59 -18.42 35.23
CA PRO A 38 -19.40 -17.48 34.48
C PRO A 38 -19.71 -18.08 33.10
N LYS A 39 -20.99 -18.04 32.70
CA LYS A 39 -21.43 -18.36 31.34
C LYS A 39 -20.51 -17.67 30.34
N ILE A 40 -19.80 -18.47 29.54
CA ILE A 40 -18.95 -18.00 28.45
C ILE A 40 -19.88 -17.44 27.38
N THR A 41 -20.22 -16.16 27.47
CA THR A 41 -20.66 -15.40 26.30
C THR A 41 -19.48 -15.39 25.36
N GLU A 42 -19.65 -15.95 24.16
CA GLU A 42 -18.60 -15.91 23.14
C GLU A 42 -18.10 -14.46 23.01
N PRO A 43 -16.77 -14.23 23.03
CA PRO A 43 -16.23 -12.89 22.87
C PRO A 43 -16.79 -12.31 21.57
N PRO A 44 -17.20 -11.03 21.57
CA PRO A 44 -17.75 -10.41 20.37
C PRO A 44 -16.80 -10.64 19.19
N PRO A 45 -17.32 -10.93 17.99
CA PRO A 45 -16.50 -11.23 16.83
C PRO A 45 -15.45 -10.13 16.65
N PRO A 46 -14.19 -10.48 16.35
CA PRO A 46 -13.13 -9.51 16.23
C PRO A 46 -13.52 -8.43 15.21
N PRO A 47 -13.24 -7.15 15.50
CA PRO A 47 -13.60 -6.08 14.59
C PRO A 47 -13.02 -6.35 13.19
N LYS A 48 -13.86 -6.22 12.16
CA LYS A 48 -13.45 -6.46 10.77
C LYS A 48 -12.24 -5.57 10.45
N LYS A 49 -11.16 -6.19 9.98
CA LYS A 49 -9.90 -5.50 9.70
C LYS A 49 -10.02 -4.66 8.43
N LEU A 50 -9.68 -3.36 8.54
CA LEU A 50 -9.57 -2.47 7.39
C LEU A 50 -8.46 -2.96 6.43
N ARG A 51 -8.81 -3.17 5.16
CA ARG A 51 -7.89 -3.56 4.08
C ARG A 51 -7.76 -2.44 3.06
N CYS A 52 -6.66 -2.45 2.31
CA CYS A 52 -6.49 -1.56 1.18
C CYS A 52 -6.84 -2.32 -0.10
N PHE A 53 -7.65 -1.73 -0.96
CA PHE A 53 -8.01 -2.27 -2.26
C PHE A 53 -7.59 -1.30 -3.36
N ARG A 54 -7.30 -1.89 -4.52
CA ARG A 54 -7.05 -1.20 -5.78
C ARG A 54 -8.22 -1.44 -6.72
N ILE A 55 -8.73 -0.37 -7.30
CA ILE A 55 -9.77 -0.40 -8.34
C ILE A 55 -9.11 0.06 -9.64
N GLN A 56 -9.09 -0.78 -10.66
CA GLN A 56 -8.44 -0.52 -11.94
C GLN A 56 -9.46 -0.40 -13.07
N GLY A 57 -9.06 0.26 -14.15
CA GLY A 57 -9.86 0.38 -15.38
C GLY A 57 -10.90 1.50 -15.36
N ILE A 58 -10.82 2.40 -14.37
CA ILE A 58 -11.70 3.56 -14.23
C ILE A 58 -11.48 4.49 -15.43
N PRO A 59 -12.51 4.94 -16.15
CA PRO A 59 -12.34 5.91 -17.24
C PRO A 59 -11.72 7.21 -16.73
N ILE A 60 -10.75 7.78 -17.48
CA ILE A 60 -10.03 9.01 -17.06
C ILE A 60 -10.96 10.22 -16.81
N LYS A 61 -12.13 10.26 -17.46
CA LYS A 61 -13.15 11.30 -17.28
C LYS A 61 -13.91 11.20 -15.95
N THR A 62 -13.77 10.10 -15.22
CA THR A 62 -14.45 9.89 -13.95
C THR A 62 -13.74 10.73 -12.88
N THR A 63 -14.49 11.61 -12.21
CA THR A 63 -13.94 12.37 -11.08
C THR A 63 -13.94 11.54 -9.80
N ILE A 64 -13.14 11.95 -8.83
CA ILE A 64 -13.09 11.27 -7.53
C ILE A 64 -14.44 11.37 -6.79
N GLU A 65 -15.19 12.46 -6.96
CA GLU A 65 -16.52 12.65 -6.37
C GLU A 65 -17.55 11.68 -6.96
N HIS A 66 -17.52 11.49 -8.29
CA HIS A 66 -18.39 10.53 -8.95
C HIS A 66 -18.11 9.10 -8.47
N LEU A 67 -16.82 8.74 -8.38
CA LEU A 67 -16.41 7.44 -7.85
C LEU A 67 -16.83 7.27 -6.38
N LYS A 68 -16.68 8.31 -5.54
CA LYS A 68 -17.17 8.29 -4.15
C LYS A 68 -18.66 8.05 -4.08
N LYS A 69 -19.45 8.74 -4.89
CA LYS A 69 -20.91 8.59 -4.91
C LYS A 69 -21.30 7.15 -5.25
N GLU A 70 -20.71 6.59 -6.29
CA GLU A 70 -20.94 5.20 -6.67
C GLU A 70 -20.52 4.22 -5.57
N LEU A 71 -19.39 4.44 -4.91
CA LEU A 71 -18.96 3.61 -3.80
C LEU A 71 -19.95 3.67 -2.63
N VAL A 72 -20.49 4.85 -2.31
CA VAL A 72 -21.55 5.01 -1.30
C VAL A 72 -22.82 4.25 -1.70
N ASP A 73 -23.22 4.35 -2.96
CA ASP A 73 -24.43 3.69 -3.48
C ASP A 73 -24.30 2.15 -3.47
N CYS A 74 -23.08 1.63 -3.70
CA CYS A 74 -22.81 0.20 -3.78
C CYS A 74 -22.35 -0.44 -2.48
N LEU A 75 -21.81 0.31 -1.52
CA LEU A 75 -21.21 -0.22 -0.28
C LEU A 75 -21.96 0.30 0.95
N PRO A 76 -22.81 -0.54 1.58
CA PRO A 76 -23.65 -0.12 2.71
C PRO A 76 -22.84 0.34 3.94
N MET A 77 -21.56 -0.03 4.05
CA MET A 77 -20.67 0.41 5.15
C MET A 77 -19.54 1.35 4.71
N PHE A 78 -19.60 1.98 3.53
CA PHE A 78 -18.57 2.95 3.15
C PHE A 78 -18.60 4.16 4.10
N GLN A 79 -17.60 4.23 4.97
CA GLN A 79 -17.45 5.34 5.92
C GLN A 79 -16.88 6.55 5.18
N SER A 80 -17.37 7.75 5.51
CA SER A 80 -16.87 9.04 5.00
C SER A 80 -15.36 9.22 5.15
N ASP A 81 -14.76 8.53 6.13
CA ASP A 81 -13.34 8.62 6.49
C ASP A 81 -12.45 7.65 5.68
N SER A 82 -13.06 6.90 4.75
CA SER A 82 -12.34 5.99 3.87
C SER A 82 -11.46 6.78 2.91
N HIS A 83 -10.16 6.70 3.12
CA HIS A 83 -9.19 7.39 2.27
C HIS A 83 -9.24 6.82 0.84
N LEU A 84 -9.76 7.61 -0.09
CA LEU A 84 -9.83 7.31 -1.52
C LEU A 84 -8.82 8.15 -2.29
N THR A 85 -8.06 7.53 -3.19
CA THR A 85 -7.25 8.23 -4.21
C THR A 85 -7.77 7.88 -5.59
N LEU A 86 -7.51 8.75 -6.56
CA LEU A 86 -7.72 8.48 -7.98
C LEU A 86 -6.55 9.08 -8.75
N THR A 87 -5.85 8.28 -9.54
CA THR A 87 -4.65 8.72 -10.26
C THR A 87 -4.58 8.04 -11.62
N ASN A 88 -4.02 8.74 -12.60
CA ASN A 88 -3.94 8.24 -13.96
C ASN A 88 -3.01 7.03 -14.05
N SER A 89 -3.45 6.03 -14.81
CA SER A 89 -2.70 4.80 -15.07
C SER A 89 -2.36 4.62 -16.55
N SER A 90 -3.04 5.38 -17.41
CA SER A 90 -2.74 5.56 -18.83
C SER A 90 -3.40 6.84 -19.34
N SER A 91 -3.25 7.12 -20.64
CA SER A 91 -3.95 8.21 -21.35
C SER A 91 -5.48 8.13 -21.32
N SER A 92 -6.07 6.98 -20.97
CA SER A 92 -7.53 6.79 -20.98
C SER A 92 -8.10 6.18 -19.70
N LYS A 93 -7.24 5.73 -18.78
CA LYS A 93 -7.63 4.98 -17.59
C LYS A 93 -6.97 5.51 -16.34
N SER A 94 -7.69 5.45 -15.24
CA SER A 94 -7.25 5.77 -13.89
C SER A 94 -7.36 4.55 -12.99
N THR A 95 -6.60 4.60 -11.90
CA THR A 95 -6.59 3.62 -10.82
C THR A 95 -6.91 4.34 -9.53
N ALA A 96 -7.77 3.73 -8.71
CA ALA A 96 -8.09 4.22 -7.38
C ALA A 96 -7.54 3.29 -6.29
N THR A 97 -7.18 3.88 -5.14
CA THR A 97 -6.91 3.10 -3.92
C THR A 97 -7.85 3.52 -2.83
N ILE A 98 -8.35 2.54 -2.08
CA ILE A 98 -9.39 2.73 -1.08
C ILE A 98 -9.13 1.82 0.11
N ASN A 99 -9.38 2.33 1.31
CA ASN A 99 -9.39 1.49 2.50
C ASN A 99 -10.84 1.07 2.79
N SER A 100 -11.13 -0.24 2.84
CA SER A 100 -12.46 -0.77 3.14
C SER A 100 -12.39 -2.03 4.00
N VAL A 101 -13.43 -2.27 4.80
CA VAL A 101 -13.64 -3.52 5.54
C VAL A 101 -14.34 -4.58 4.68
N GLU A 102 -15.06 -4.16 3.65
CA GLU A 102 -15.82 -5.03 2.74
C GLU A 102 -14.97 -5.46 1.53
N ASN A 103 -15.30 -6.60 0.94
CA ASN A 103 -14.70 -7.00 -0.33
C ASN A 103 -15.41 -6.24 -1.47
N LEU A 104 -14.70 -5.32 -2.10
CA LEU A 104 -15.28 -4.46 -3.14
C LEU A 104 -15.51 -5.17 -4.48
N GLY A 105 -14.89 -6.34 -4.69
CA GLY A 105 -14.94 -7.04 -5.98
C GLY A 105 -16.34 -7.51 -6.37
N GLU A 106 -17.19 -7.82 -5.38
CA GLU A 106 -18.58 -8.24 -5.63
C GLU A 106 -19.48 -7.08 -6.05
N PHE A 107 -19.19 -5.87 -5.55
CA PHE A 107 -20.01 -4.69 -5.78
C PHE A 107 -19.60 -3.89 -7.02
N LEU A 108 -18.33 -4.02 -7.44
CA LEU A 108 -17.74 -3.25 -8.54
C LEU A 108 -17.43 -4.13 -9.75
N SER A 109 -18.38 -4.94 -10.21
CA SER A 109 -18.21 -5.92 -11.29
C SER A 109 -17.68 -5.33 -12.61
N ARG A 110 -17.88 -4.02 -12.84
CA ARG A 110 -17.37 -3.29 -14.01
C ARG A 110 -15.89 -2.90 -13.92
N TYR A 111 -15.28 -3.02 -12.74
CA TYR A 111 -13.88 -2.69 -12.48
C TYR A 111 -13.11 -3.94 -12.07
N THR A 112 -11.80 -3.91 -12.31
CA THR A 112 -10.92 -4.92 -11.73
C THR A 112 -10.52 -4.47 -10.33
N VAL A 113 -10.91 -5.26 -9.33
CA VAL A 113 -10.58 -4.99 -7.93
C VAL A 113 -9.61 -6.04 -7.41
N ASP A 114 -8.54 -5.60 -6.76
CA ASP A 114 -7.60 -6.48 -6.08
C ASP A 114 -7.06 -5.87 -4.78
N ASP A 115 -6.57 -6.70 -3.87
CA ASP A 115 -5.87 -6.30 -2.64
C ASP A 115 -4.39 -6.75 -2.64
N ASN A 116 -3.95 -7.37 -3.73
CA ASN A 116 -2.60 -7.88 -3.87
C ASN A 116 -1.65 -6.83 -4.46
N PHE A 117 -2.15 -5.86 -5.23
CA PHE A 117 -1.41 -4.76 -5.84
C PHE A 117 -0.28 -5.19 -6.79
N PHE A 118 -0.38 -6.34 -7.46
CA PHE A 118 0.63 -6.74 -8.44
C PHE A 118 0.76 -5.73 -9.58
N GLY A 119 2.00 -5.44 -9.99
CA GLY A 119 2.32 -4.41 -10.98
C GLY A 119 2.44 -3.03 -10.36
N VAL A 120 2.21 -2.00 -11.18
CA VAL A 120 2.31 -0.58 -10.78
C VAL A 120 0.95 -0.09 -10.29
N THR A 121 0.96 0.64 -9.19
CA THR A 121 -0.21 1.33 -8.63
C THR A 121 0.15 2.80 -8.44
N PRO A 122 -0.40 3.72 -9.25
CA PRO A 122 -0.22 5.14 -9.01
C PRO A 122 -1.02 5.56 -7.77
N LEU A 123 -0.37 6.28 -6.86
CA LEU A 123 -0.96 6.74 -5.59
C LEU A 123 -1.22 8.24 -5.57
N PHE A 124 -0.36 8.99 -6.26
CA PHE A 124 -0.40 10.44 -6.37
C PHE A 124 0.33 10.87 -7.63
N GLU A 125 -0.17 11.92 -8.27
CA GLU A 125 0.49 12.56 -9.41
C GLU A 125 0.36 14.06 -9.20
N GLY A 126 1.50 14.70 -8.93
CA GLY A 126 1.59 16.14 -8.84
C GLY A 126 1.43 16.82 -10.19
N ASP A 127 0.98 18.07 -10.16
CA ASP A 127 0.95 18.92 -11.35
C ASP A 127 2.36 19.07 -11.92
N ASN A 128 2.52 18.78 -13.22
CA ASN A 128 3.82 18.79 -13.89
C ASN A 128 4.89 17.97 -13.15
N ALA A 129 4.53 16.75 -12.74
CA ALA A 129 5.44 15.86 -12.03
C ALA A 129 6.83 15.83 -12.69
N SER A 130 7.87 16.11 -11.91
CA SER A 130 9.26 16.19 -12.35
C SER A 130 10.09 14.97 -11.93
N VAL A 131 9.54 14.13 -11.07
CA VAL A 131 10.18 12.93 -10.52
C VAL A 131 9.16 11.83 -10.26
N ASP A 132 9.54 10.59 -10.58
CA ASP A 132 8.83 9.38 -10.16
C ASP A 132 9.44 8.87 -8.86
N ILE A 133 8.64 8.75 -7.80
CA ILE A 133 9.03 8.09 -6.56
C ILE A 133 8.32 6.74 -6.50
N ILE A 134 9.10 5.66 -6.57
CA ILE A 134 8.57 4.30 -6.68
C ILE A 134 8.85 3.54 -5.39
N SER A 135 7.79 3.22 -4.65
CA SER A 135 7.85 2.34 -3.48
C SER A 135 7.91 0.88 -3.93
N VAL A 136 8.94 0.16 -3.52
CA VAL A 136 9.06 -1.29 -3.72
C VAL A 136 9.06 -1.98 -2.35
N PRO A 137 8.06 -2.84 -2.05
CA PRO A 137 7.98 -3.56 -0.80
C PRO A 137 9.05 -4.66 -0.72
N GLY A 138 9.52 -4.94 0.50
CA GLY A 138 10.27 -6.15 0.80
C GLY A 138 9.44 -7.43 0.59
N LEU A 139 10.12 -8.58 0.56
CA LEU A 139 9.50 -9.89 0.35
C LEU A 139 8.35 -10.15 1.32
N GLY A 140 7.21 -10.63 0.80
CA GLY A 140 6.03 -10.96 1.60
C GLY A 140 5.30 -9.76 2.21
N SER A 141 5.74 -8.53 1.93
CA SER A 141 5.14 -7.32 2.49
C SER A 141 4.14 -6.67 1.53
N HIS A 142 3.25 -5.84 2.09
CA HIS A 142 2.20 -5.18 1.31
C HIS A 142 2.71 -3.84 0.77
N PRO A 143 2.66 -3.55 -0.55
CA PRO A 143 3.28 -2.37 -1.16
C PRO A 143 2.87 -1.05 -0.51
N ILE A 144 1.57 -0.89 -0.23
CA ILE A 144 1.06 0.31 0.46
C ILE A 144 1.15 0.17 1.99
N GLY A 145 0.72 -0.97 2.54
CA GLY A 145 0.68 -1.23 3.98
C GLY A 145 2.03 -1.23 4.69
N SER A 146 3.14 -1.52 4.00
CA SER A 146 4.50 -1.45 4.57
C SER A 146 4.89 -0.04 5.01
N PHE A 147 4.19 0.99 4.52
CA PHE A 147 4.40 2.39 4.87
C PHE A 147 3.33 2.93 5.83
N LYS A 148 2.56 2.05 6.49
CA LYS A 148 1.54 2.45 7.46
C LYS A 148 2.19 2.89 8.79
N GLY A 149 2.00 4.14 9.15
CA GLY A 149 2.29 4.69 10.47
C GLY A 149 1.04 4.84 11.34
N LYS A 150 1.19 5.52 12.48
CA LYS A 150 0.09 5.82 13.41
C LYS A 150 -0.99 6.69 12.76
N ASP A 151 -0.56 7.69 11.99
CA ASP A 151 -1.43 8.76 11.49
C ASP A 151 -1.84 8.56 10.02
N GLY A 152 -1.51 7.42 9.41
CA GLY A 152 -1.88 7.11 8.03
C GLY A 152 -0.83 6.33 7.27
N ILE A 153 -0.89 6.40 5.93
CA ILE A 153 0.05 5.72 5.04
C ILE A 153 1.05 6.76 4.55
N TRP A 154 2.31 6.65 4.94
CA TRP A 154 3.33 7.69 4.72
C TRP A 154 3.45 8.12 3.25
N ILE A 155 3.67 7.17 2.34
CA ILE A 155 3.83 7.41 0.89
C ILE A 155 2.59 8.04 0.24
N ARG A 156 1.41 7.93 0.86
CA ARG A 156 0.14 8.40 0.31
C ARG A 156 -0.33 9.69 0.97
N ASN A 157 -0.08 9.86 2.26
CA ASN A 157 -0.65 10.92 3.09
C ASN A 157 0.31 12.07 3.40
N PHE A 158 1.61 11.81 3.37
CA PHE A 158 2.64 12.77 3.81
C PHE A 158 3.62 13.09 2.68
N LEU A 159 4.10 12.07 1.96
CA LEU A 159 5.04 12.26 0.86
C LEU A 159 4.55 13.22 -0.25
N PRO A 160 3.26 13.25 -0.65
CA PRO A 160 2.75 14.27 -1.57
C PRO A 160 2.87 15.71 -1.06
N LYS A 161 2.85 15.91 0.27
CA LYS A 161 2.97 17.25 0.88
C LYS A 161 4.42 17.71 0.90
N ASP A 162 5.33 16.77 1.16
CA ASP A 162 6.76 17.03 1.20
C ASP A 162 7.33 17.27 -0.22
N ILE A 163 6.81 16.53 -1.21
CA ILE A 163 7.23 16.64 -2.62
C ILE A 163 6.00 16.73 -3.54
N PRO A 164 5.35 17.90 -3.63
CA PRO A 164 4.12 18.07 -4.43
C PRO A 164 4.31 17.87 -5.92
N SER A 165 5.53 18.06 -6.43
CA SER A 165 5.88 17.85 -7.84
C SER A 165 6.29 16.41 -8.16
N ALA A 166 6.02 15.45 -7.27
CA ALA A 166 6.33 14.04 -7.51
C ALA A 166 5.11 13.28 -8.06
N ARG A 167 5.40 12.25 -8.85
CA ARG A 167 4.47 11.15 -9.10
C ARG A 167 4.87 9.98 -8.23
N ILE A 168 3.96 9.54 -7.36
CA ILE A 168 4.21 8.47 -6.40
C ILE A 168 3.57 7.19 -6.90
N LEU A 169 4.40 6.17 -7.09
CA LEU A 169 4.02 4.86 -7.59
C LEU A 169 4.34 3.80 -6.54
N ALA A 170 3.50 2.78 -6.41
CA ALA A 170 3.84 1.56 -5.69
C ALA A 170 3.99 0.42 -6.69
N TYR A 171 5.06 -0.36 -6.60
CA TYR A 171 5.28 -1.53 -7.44
C TYR A 171 5.33 -2.79 -6.60
N LYS A 172 4.56 -3.82 -6.94
CA LYS A 172 4.69 -5.14 -6.34
C LYS A 172 4.95 -6.20 -7.39
N TYR A 173 5.95 -7.03 -7.12
CA TYR A 173 6.26 -8.24 -7.88
C TYR A 173 5.70 -9.47 -7.17
N ASN A 174 5.59 -10.59 -7.89
CA ASN A 174 5.18 -11.84 -7.29
C ASN A 174 6.29 -12.35 -6.36
N THR A 175 6.06 -12.24 -5.05
CA THR A 175 6.98 -12.75 -4.02
C THR A 175 6.73 -14.21 -3.67
N SER A 176 5.83 -14.90 -4.40
CA SER A 176 5.51 -16.30 -4.13
C SER A 176 6.73 -17.18 -4.44
N ILE A 177 7.48 -17.50 -3.41
CA ILE A 177 8.55 -18.52 -3.41
C ILE A 177 7.94 -19.95 -3.49
N ILE A 178 6.66 -20.06 -3.85
CA ILE A 178 5.86 -21.29 -3.77
C ILE A 178 6.40 -22.36 -4.73
N ASN A 179 7.14 -21.96 -5.78
CA ASN A 179 7.78 -22.89 -6.67
C ASN A 179 9.28 -22.96 -6.36
N ARG A 180 9.69 -23.97 -5.58
CA ARG A 180 11.10 -24.25 -5.23
C ARG A 180 12.00 -24.41 -6.47
N ASN A 181 11.41 -24.60 -7.65
CA ASN A 181 12.08 -24.78 -8.93
C ASN A 181 12.22 -23.50 -9.77
N THR A 182 11.52 -22.40 -9.45
CA THR A 182 11.69 -21.12 -10.16
C THR A 182 12.46 -20.15 -9.27
N LYS A 183 13.78 -20.23 -9.32
CA LYS A 183 14.65 -19.19 -8.76
C LYS A 183 14.66 -18.01 -9.73
N HIS A 184 13.76 -17.04 -9.55
CA HIS A 184 13.92 -15.76 -10.25
C HIS A 184 15.21 -15.11 -9.75
N SER A 185 16.16 -14.87 -10.65
CA SER A 185 17.36 -14.15 -10.26
C SER A 185 17.00 -12.69 -9.93
N ILE A 186 17.83 -12.03 -9.13
CA ILE A 186 17.69 -10.58 -8.87
C ILE A 186 17.68 -9.81 -10.20
N SER A 187 18.46 -10.27 -11.19
CA SER A 187 18.49 -9.69 -12.53
C SER A 187 17.13 -9.79 -13.24
N ASP A 188 16.45 -10.93 -13.13
CA ASP A 188 15.13 -11.12 -13.75
C ASP A 188 14.07 -10.23 -13.11
N LEU A 189 14.10 -10.11 -11.77
CA LEU A 189 13.23 -9.19 -11.04
C LEU A 189 13.49 -7.73 -11.42
N ALA A 190 14.77 -7.33 -11.53
CA ALA A 190 15.15 -5.99 -11.96
C ALA A 190 14.72 -5.69 -13.40
N LYS A 191 14.90 -6.64 -14.33
CA LYS A 191 14.41 -6.51 -15.72
C LYS A 191 12.90 -6.40 -15.78
N ALA A 192 12.18 -7.25 -15.05
CA ALA A 192 10.72 -7.21 -14.97
C ALA A 192 10.22 -5.88 -14.41
N PHE A 193 10.84 -5.38 -13.33
CA PHE A 193 10.58 -4.06 -12.77
C PHE A 193 10.78 -2.96 -13.82
N LEU A 194 11.96 -2.88 -14.43
CA LEU A 194 12.29 -1.85 -15.42
C LEU A 194 11.32 -1.88 -16.61
N ASN A 195 10.99 -3.07 -17.12
CA ASN A 195 10.05 -3.22 -18.22
C ASN A 195 8.64 -2.76 -17.83
N THR A 196 8.20 -3.08 -16.61
CA THR A 196 6.89 -2.64 -16.10
C THR A 196 6.83 -1.11 -15.97
N ILE A 197 7.88 -0.49 -15.40
CA ILE A 197 7.94 0.97 -15.27
C ILE A 197 7.99 1.66 -16.63
N ARG A 198 8.78 1.13 -17.58
CA ARG A 198 8.83 1.67 -18.94
C ARG A 198 7.46 1.59 -19.63
N ALA A 199 6.78 0.46 -19.54
CA ALA A 199 5.44 0.30 -20.10
C ALA A 199 4.44 1.29 -19.48
N PHE A 200 4.49 1.47 -18.16
CA PHE A 200 3.65 2.43 -17.45
C PHE A 200 3.91 3.88 -17.87
N ARG A 201 5.18 4.26 -18.05
CA ARG A 201 5.56 5.60 -18.55
C ARG A 201 5.07 5.85 -19.96
N SER A 202 5.24 4.87 -20.85
CA SER A 202 4.72 4.97 -22.21
C SER A 202 3.19 5.12 -22.22
N ALA A 203 2.49 4.40 -21.34
CA ALA A 203 1.03 4.48 -21.23
C ALA A 203 0.53 5.83 -20.69
N THR A 204 1.29 6.45 -19.78
CA THR A 204 0.94 7.74 -19.15
C THR A 204 1.53 8.96 -19.87
N GLN A 205 2.45 8.75 -20.82
CA GLN A 205 3.18 9.79 -21.54
C GLN A 205 4.02 10.72 -20.63
N ILE A 206 4.39 10.26 -19.44
CA ILE A 206 5.22 11.01 -18.48
C ILE A 206 6.58 10.33 -18.36
N ILE A 207 7.62 11.03 -18.78
CA ILE A 207 9.01 10.57 -18.76
C ILE A 207 9.82 11.50 -17.85
N VAL A 208 10.13 11.01 -16.65
CA VAL A 208 10.80 11.78 -15.60
C VAL A 208 11.89 10.95 -14.91
N THR A 209 12.74 11.63 -14.14
CA THR A 209 13.77 11.00 -13.31
C THR A 209 13.14 10.05 -12.29
N THR A 210 13.84 8.95 -11.95
CA THR A 210 13.30 7.93 -11.04
C THR A 210 14.04 7.90 -9.71
N ILE A 211 13.29 7.90 -8.62
CA ILE A 211 13.77 7.58 -7.28
C ILE A 211 13.06 6.30 -6.83
N VAL A 212 13.82 5.29 -6.43
CA VAL A 212 13.27 4.05 -5.87
C VAL A 212 13.44 4.07 -4.37
N ILE A 213 12.34 3.91 -3.63
CA ILE A 213 12.33 3.75 -2.19
C ILE A 213 12.07 2.27 -1.88
N HIS A 214 13.02 1.63 -1.21
CA HIS A 214 12.89 0.24 -0.77
C HIS A 214 12.94 0.15 0.75
N PHE A 215 11.91 -0.45 1.35
CA PHE A 215 11.88 -0.82 2.79
C PHE A 215 12.30 -2.28 2.93
N GLY A 216 13.60 -2.52 3.06
CA GLY A 216 14.22 -3.83 3.25
C GLY A 216 15.70 -3.82 2.87
N ILE A 217 16.50 -4.65 3.54
CA ILE A 217 17.90 -4.88 3.16
C ILE A 217 17.88 -5.64 1.83
N LEU A 218 18.05 -4.94 0.71
CA LEU A 218 18.46 -5.57 -0.53
C LEU A 218 19.58 -4.72 -1.12
N ILE A 219 20.80 -5.24 -0.95
CA ILE A 219 22.01 -4.72 -1.56
C ILE A 219 21.85 -4.89 -3.08
N ILE A 220 21.61 -3.80 -3.79
CA ILE A 220 21.90 -3.73 -5.22
C ILE A 220 23.28 -3.07 -5.31
N ASN A 221 24.31 -3.91 -5.27
CA ASN A 221 25.62 -3.54 -5.77
C ASN A 221 25.50 -3.64 -7.30
N MET A 222 25.62 -2.51 -7.99
CA MET A 222 25.95 -2.47 -9.41
C MET A 222 27.42 -2.10 -9.53
#